data_AF-A0A1S6FQL5-F1
#
_entry.id   AF-A0A1S6FQL5-F1
#
_cell.length_a   1.000
_cell.length_b   1.000
_cell.length_c   1.000
_cell.angle_alpha   90.00
_cell.angle_beta   90.00
_cell.angle_gamma   90.00
#
_symmetry.space_group_name_H-M   'P 1'
#
loop_
_entity.id
_entity.type
_entity.pdbx_description
1 polymer ?
#
loop_
_entity_poly.entity_id
_entity_poly.type
_entity_poly.pdbx_seq_one_letter_code
_entity_poly.pdbx_strand_id
1 'polypeptide(L)'
;MARSLLAALPKAAPGFPVAEEEIAARQMPVPVQGSAANQPVPSVAMLVTLAAADPAIERRRKQAIDAERGVDALDKLHKELAAGTPSVERLQEIVEWSENIEASDDPVLQSILSEIELRVRVELAKVDVQA
;
A
#
# COMPACT_ATOMS: atom_id res chain seq x y z
N MET A 1 -47.75 -10.57 3.55
CA MET A 1 -47.61 -11.44 2.36
C MET A 1 -46.13 -11.62 2.07
N ALA A 2 -45.50 -12.59 2.72
CA ALA A 2 -44.06 -12.86 2.63
C ALA A 2 -43.74 -13.50 1.27
N ARG A 3 -42.85 -12.87 0.49
CA ARG A 3 -42.33 -13.43 -0.76
C ARG A 3 -40.94 -14.00 -0.53
N SER A 4 -40.93 -15.32 -0.41
CA SER A 4 -39.86 -16.31 -0.54
C SER A 4 -38.56 -15.86 -1.22
N LEU A 5 -37.48 -15.82 -0.44
CA LEU A 5 -36.08 -15.85 -0.88
C LEU A 5 -35.59 -17.31 -0.86
N LEU A 6 -35.92 -18.07 -1.90
CA LEU A 6 -35.38 -19.41 -2.11
C LEU A 6 -35.21 -19.68 -3.59
N ALA A 7 -34.05 -20.27 -3.91
CA ALA A 7 -33.62 -20.81 -5.21
C ALA A 7 -32.74 -19.86 -6.07
N ALA A 8 -31.45 -19.81 -5.73
CA ALA A 8 -30.37 -19.73 -6.72
C ALA A 8 -29.07 -20.27 -6.10
N LEU A 9 -29.06 -21.57 -5.75
CA LEU A 9 -27.80 -22.28 -5.45
C LEU A 9 -27.21 -22.74 -6.80
N PRO A 10 -25.93 -22.45 -7.12
CA PRO A 10 -25.29 -22.98 -8.31
C PRO A 10 -25.07 -24.50 -8.17
N LYS A 11 -25.39 -25.21 -9.25
CA LYS A 11 -25.33 -26.66 -9.43
C LYS A 11 -23.88 -27.17 -9.40
N ALA A 12 -23.63 -28.24 -8.64
CA ALA A 12 -22.33 -28.91 -8.51
C ALA A 12 -21.74 -29.35 -9.86
N ALA A 13 -20.45 -29.09 -10.05
CA ALA A 13 -19.67 -29.52 -11.22
C ALA A 13 -19.30 -31.02 -11.14
N PRO A 14 -19.18 -31.73 -12.28
CA PRO A 14 -18.80 -33.14 -12.31
C PRO A 14 -17.31 -33.34 -12.02
N GLY A 15 -17.00 -34.53 -11.50
CA GLY A 15 -15.71 -34.91 -10.93
C GLY A 15 -14.53 -35.01 -11.89
N PHE A 16 -13.36 -35.11 -11.25
CA PHE A 16 -12.04 -35.33 -11.86
C PHE A 16 -12.02 -36.59 -12.74
N PRO A 17 -11.58 -36.51 -14.00
CA PRO A 17 -11.23 -37.71 -14.75
C PRO A 17 -9.88 -38.23 -14.23
N VAL A 18 -9.88 -39.46 -13.71
CA VAL A 18 -8.68 -40.28 -13.61
C VAL A 18 -8.35 -40.71 -15.04
N ALA A 19 -7.34 -40.08 -15.63
CA ALA A 19 -6.75 -40.57 -16.87
C ALA A 19 -5.87 -41.78 -16.52
N GLU A 20 -6.39 -42.98 -16.79
CA GLU A 20 -5.55 -44.15 -17.00
C GLU A 20 -4.80 -43.94 -18.33
N GLU A 21 -3.63 -43.32 -18.25
CA GLU A 21 -2.73 -43.17 -19.39
C GLU A 21 -1.77 -44.36 -19.42
N GLU A 22 -2.12 -45.28 -20.31
CA GLU A 22 -1.33 -46.26 -21.04
C GLU A 22 0.21 -46.07 -20.93
N ILE A 23 0.88 -47.12 -20.45
CA ILE A 23 2.34 -47.18 -20.26
C ILE A 23 3.03 -47.34 -21.64
N ALA A 24 3.07 -46.26 -22.41
CA ALA A 24 3.92 -46.15 -23.59
C ALA A 24 5.29 -45.58 -23.20
N ALA A 25 6.34 -46.34 -23.48
CA ALA A 25 7.73 -46.10 -23.09
C ALA A 25 8.19 -44.65 -23.35
N ARG A 26 8.29 -43.86 -22.28
CA ARG A 26 8.94 -42.54 -22.27
C ARG A 26 10.44 -42.73 -22.10
N GLN A 27 11.20 -42.46 -23.16
CA GLN A 27 12.64 -42.24 -23.07
C GLN A 27 12.90 -41.08 -22.08
N MET A 28 13.63 -41.36 -21.00
CA MET A 28 14.01 -40.36 -20.01
C MET A 28 15.10 -39.43 -20.60
N PRO A 29 14.98 -38.10 -20.50
CA PRO A 29 16.10 -37.21 -20.73
C PRO A 29 17.11 -37.42 -19.61
N VAL A 30 18.36 -37.67 -19.97
CA VAL A 30 19.49 -37.71 -19.03
C VAL A 30 19.64 -36.32 -18.41
N PRO A 31 19.68 -36.16 -17.07
CA PRO A 31 19.87 -34.85 -16.48
C PRO A 31 21.29 -34.36 -16.78
N VAL A 32 21.39 -33.29 -17.57
CA VAL A 32 22.60 -32.48 -17.64
C VAL A 32 22.81 -31.90 -16.23
N GLN A 33 23.84 -32.38 -15.53
CA GLN A 33 24.32 -31.78 -14.29
C GLN A 33 24.97 -30.43 -14.63
N GLY A 34 24.13 -29.42 -14.89
CA GLY A 34 24.55 -28.03 -14.75
C GLY A 34 24.69 -27.76 -13.26
N SER A 35 25.86 -27.28 -12.84
CA SER A 35 26.10 -26.79 -11.48
C SER A 35 25.02 -25.78 -11.10
N ALA A 36 23.97 -26.24 -10.44
CA ALA A 36 23.00 -25.38 -9.80
C ALA A 36 23.77 -24.67 -8.70
N ALA A 37 24.04 -23.37 -8.88
CA ALA A 37 24.52 -22.52 -7.82
C ALA A 37 23.67 -22.82 -6.58
N ASN A 38 24.34 -23.15 -5.48
CA ASN A 38 23.73 -23.50 -4.20
C ASN A 38 22.93 -22.29 -3.70
N GLN A 39 21.70 -22.13 -4.18
CA GLN A 39 20.79 -21.10 -3.74
C GLN A 39 20.43 -21.45 -2.28
N PRO A 40 20.72 -20.55 -1.32
CA PRO A 40 20.42 -20.83 0.07
C PRO A 40 18.91 -21.05 0.22
N VAL A 41 18.53 -22.21 0.73
CA VAL A 41 17.14 -22.51 1.08
C VAL A 41 16.79 -21.66 2.31
N PRO A 42 15.73 -20.81 2.26
CA PRO A 42 15.36 -19.99 3.39
C PRO A 42 14.99 -20.88 4.59
N SER A 43 15.49 -20.53 5.77
CA SER A 43 15.16 -21.28 6.99
C SER A 43 13.70 -21.04 7.39
N VAL A 44 13.10 -22.00 8.11
CA VAL A 44 11.75 -21.82 8.66
C VAL A 44 11.65 -20.57 9.51
N ALA A 45 12.69 -20.26 10.30
CA ALA A 45 12.76 -19.04 11.08
C ALA A 45 12.71 -17.77 10.21
N MET A 46 13.41 -17.77 9.06
CA MET A 46 13.37 -16.66 8.11
C MET A 46 11.98 -16.45 7.52
N LEU A 47 11.28 -17.53 7.16
CA LEU A 47 9.91 -17.47 6.63
C LEU A 47 8.91 -16.99 7.70
N VAL A 48 9.06 -17.43 8.95
CA VAL A 48 8.24 -16.96 10.07
C VAL A 48 8.45 -15.47 10.31
N THR A 49 9.70 -14.99 10.29
CA THR A 49 10.01 -13.56 10.42
C THR A 49 9.41 -12.75 9.28
N LEU A 50 9.49 -13.24 8.03
CA LEU A 50 8.90 -12.55 6.88
C LEU A 50 7.36 -12.51 6.93
N ALA A 51 6.72 -13.58 7.41
CA ALA A 51 5.28 -13.61 7.64
C ALA A 51 4.83 -12.72 8.80
N ALA A 52 5.68 -12.56 9.82
CA ALA A 52 5.44 -11.63 10.92
C ALA A 52 5.61 -10.15 10.51
N ALA A 53 6.41 -9.88 9.48
CA ALA A 53 6.54 -8.57 8.88
C ALA A 53 5.36 -8.31 7.92
N ASP A 54 4.23 -7.85 8.44
CA ASP A 54 3.07 -7.49 7.62
C ASP A 54 3.36 -6.20 6.80
N PRO A 55 3.49 -6.28 5.46
CA PRO A 55 3.79 -5.13 4.63
C PRO A 55 2.69 -4.06 4.68
N ALA A 56 1.45 -4.42 4.99
CA ALA A 56 0.34 -3.46 5.10
C ALA A 56 0.49 -2.59 6.35
N ILE A 57 0.91 -3.18 7.48
CA ILE A 57 1.18 -2.42 8.72
C ILE A 57 2.32 -1.44 8.51
N GLU A 58 3.40 -1.86 7.84
CA GLU A 58 4.54 -0.98 7.58
C GLU A 58 4.17 0.16 6.61
N ARG A 59 3.39 -0.11 5.54
CA ARG A 59 2.89 0.94 4.65
C ARG A 59 2.02 1.95 5.41
N ARG A 60 1.07 1.47 6.22
CA ARG A 60 0.20 2.32 7.04
C ARG A 60 1.01 3.18 8.00
N ARG A 61 2.04 2.61 8.63
CA ARG A 61 2.95 3.34 9.53
C ARG A 61 3.67 4.48 8.79
N LYS A 62 4.21 4.21 7.60
CA LYS A 62 4.88 5.24 6.79
C LYS A 62 3.94 6.37 6.40
N GLN A 63 2.76 6.03 5.90
CA GLN A 63 1.73 7.01 5.55
C GLN A 63 1.28 7.84 6.77
N ALA A 64 1.21 7.23 7.96
CA ALA A 64 0.92 7.98 9.19
C ALA A 64 2.04 8.97 9.56
N ILE A 65 3.31 8.59 9.37
CA ILE A 65 4.45 9.50 9.57
C ILE A 65 4.40 10.65 8.55
N ASP A 66 4.03 10.38 7.31
CA ASP A 66 3.90 11.43 6.30
C ASP A 66 2.71 12.36 6.59
N ALA A 67 1.60 11.84 7.13
CA ALA A 67 0.51 12.67 7.65
C ALA A 67 0.98 13.58 8.79
N GLU A 68 1.71 13.04 9.77
CA GLU A 68 2.27 13.80 10.90
C GLU A 68 3.18 14.92 10.42
N ARG A 69 4.05 14.65 9.44
CA ARG A 69 4.91 15.67 8.81
C ARG A 69 4.10 16.82 8.20
N GLY A 70 2.97 16.52 7.57
CA GLY A 70 2.08 17.53 7.00
C GLY A 70 1.46 18.42 8.07
N VAL A 71 1.00 17.82 9.17
CA VAL A 71 0.48 18.55 10.33
C VAL A 71 1.56 19.43 10.94
N ASP A 72 2.77 18.91 11.13
CA ASP A 72 3.91 19.67 11.67
C ASP A 72 4.29 20.85 10.74
N ALA A 73 4.26 20.65 9.43
CA ALA A 73 4.54 21.71 8.45
C ALA A 73 3.48 22.83 8.52
N LEU A 74 2.19 22.47 8.63
CA LEU A 74 1.10 23.41 8.85
C LEU A 74 1.27 24.20 10.15
N ASP A 75 1.60 23.52 11.25
CA ASP A 75 1.81 24.15 12.55
C ASP A 75 2.95 25.17 12.53
N LYS A 76 4.06 24.84 11.85
CA LYS A 76 5.17 25.78 11.68
C LYS A 76 4.76 26.96 10.80
N LEU A 77 4.03 26.72 9.70
CA LEU A 77 3.52 27.77 8.82
C LEU A 77 2.59 28.73 9.58
N HIS A 78 1.67 28.20 10.39
CA HIS A 78 0.78 29.01 11.22
C HIS A 78 1.53 29.87 12.23
N LYS A 79 2.59 29.34 12.86
CA LYS A 79 3.43 30.12 13.79
C LYS A 79 4.12 31.29 13.08
N GLU A 80 4.65 31.07 11.88
CA GLU A 80 5.30 32.14 11.10
C GLU A 80 4.29 33.16 10.58
N LEU A 81 3.11 32.72 10.12
CA LEU A 81 2.00 33.61 9.73
C LEU A 81 1.52 34.48 10.91
N ALA A 82 1.47 33.92 12.12
CA ALA A 82 1.14 34.68 13.32
C ALA A 82 2.21 35.74 13.65
N ALA A 83 3.47 35.51 13.26
CA ALA A 83 4.57 36.46 13.39
C ALA A 83 4.62 37.48 12.23
N GLY A 84 3.82 37.30 11.17
CA GLY A 84 3.75 38.18 10.01
C GLY A 84 3.83 37.39 8.70
N THR A 85 5.00 37.42 8.06
CA THR A 85 5.22 36.79 6.75
C THR A 85 6.00 35.48 6.91
N PRO A 86 5.50 34.35 6.37
CA PRO A 86 6.22 33.09 6.40
C PRO A 86 7.47 33.14 5.51
N SER A 87 8.49 32.40 5.90
CA SER A 87 9.72 32.26 5.13
C SER A 87 9.47 31.48 3.83
N VAL A 88 10.29 31.75 2.80
CA VAL A 88 10.21 31.01 1.52
C VAL A 88 10.47 29.53 1.74
N GLU A 89 11.42 29.20 2.61
CA GLU A 89 11.77 27.83 3.00
C GLU A 89 10.56 27.09 3.59
N ARG A 90 9.77 27.76 4.45
CA ARG A 90 8.54 27.20 5.01
C ARG A 90 7.48 26.91 3.97
N LEU A 91 7.31 27.82 3.01
CA LEU A 91 6.37 27.65 1.90
C LEU A 91 6.80 26.52 0.96
N GLN A 92 8.11 26.39 0.72
CA GLN A 92 8.65 25.27 -0.08
C GLN A 92 8.43 23.93 0.63
N GLU A 93 8.71 23.82 1.93
CA GLU A 93 8.49 22.58 2.69
C GLU A 93 7.05 22.08 2.59
N ILE A 94 6.06 22.98 2.68
CA ILE A 94 4.65 22.58 2.64
C ILE A 94 4.16 22.26 1.22
N VAL A 95 4.69 22.94 0.19
CA VAL A 95 4.43 22.62 -1.22
C VAL A 95 5.02 21.26 -1.55
N GLU A 96 6.29 21.01 -1.20
CA GLU A 96 6.94 19.72 -1.43
C GLU A 96 6.19 18.58 -0.74
N TRP A 97 5.72 18.79 0.50
CA TRP A 97 4.89 17.80 1.17
C TRP A 97 3.59 17.53 0.39
N SER A 98 2.91 18.58 -0.08
CA SER A 98 1.65 18.48 -0.84
C SER A 98 1.82 17.75 -2.17
N GLU A 99 2.95 17.94 -2.85
CA GLU A 99 3.22 17.30 -4.15
C GLU A 99 3.60 15.81 -4.01
N ASN A 100 4.20 15.43 -2.88
CA ASN A 100 4.74 14.09 -2.65
C ASN A 100 3.82 13.17 -1.82
N ILE A 101 2.67 13.67 -1.39
CA ILE A 101 1.73 12.86 -0.61
C ILE A 101 1.11 11.74 -1.46
N GLU A 102 1.19 10.51 -0.96
CA GLU A 102 0.60 9.34 -1.62
C GLU A 102 -0.78 9.01 -1.07
N ALA A 103 -1.66 8.52 -1.94
CA ALA A 103 -2.96 7.99 -1.51
C ALA A 103 -2.80 6.72 -0.65
N SER A 104 -3.66 6.58 0.35
CA SER A 104 -3.74 5.43 1.24
C SER A 104 -4.89 4.50 0.88
N ASP A 105 -4.64 3.19 0.98
CA ASP A 105 -5.66 2.15 0.88
C ASP A 105 -6.53 2.07 2.15
N ASP A 106 -6.06 2.62 3.27
CA ASP A 106 -6.83 2.72 4.50
C ASP A 106 -7.79 3.92 4.40
N PRO A 107 -9.12 3.71 4.36
CA PRO A 107 -10.08 4.79 4.17
C PRO A 107 -10.04 5.84 5.27
N VAL A 108 -9.68 5.46 6.51
CA VAL A 108 -9.60 6.41 7.62
C VAL A 108 -8.38 7.31 7.44
N LEU A 109 -7.22 6.72 7.16
CA LEU A 109 -5.99 7.47 6.93
C LEU A 109 -6.11 8.35 5.68
N GLN A 110 -6.73 7.85 4.61
CA GLN A 110 -6.98 8.63 3.40
C GLN A 110 -7.85 9.85 3.66
N SER A 111 -8.89 9.73 4.51
CA SER A 111 -9.71 10.88 4.91
C SER A 111 -8.87 11.95 5.60
N ILE A 112 -8.01 11.55 6.55
CA ILE A 112 -7.13 12.45 7.28
C ILE A 112 -6.15 13.15 6.34
N LEU A 113 -5.49 12.39 5.45
CA LEU A 113 -4.58 12.95 4.44
C LEU A 113 -5.29 13.99 3.56
N SER A 114 -6.51 13.69 3.11
CA SER A 114 -7.31 14.60 2.29
C SER A 114 -7.69 15.89 3.03
N GLU A 115 -8.00 15.80 4.33
CA GLU A 115 -8.27 16.97 5.17
C GLU A 115 -7.03 17.85 5.36
N ILE A 116 -5.86 17.23 5.58
CA ILE A 116 -4.59 17.95 5.70
C ILE A 116 -4.27 18.65 4.36
N GLU A 117 -4.36 17.93 3.23
CA GLU A 117 -4.11 18.47 1.90
C GLU A 117 -5.04 19.65 1.57
N LEU A 118 -6.33 19.53 1.87
CA LEU A 118 -7.29 20.64 1.72
C LEU A 118 -6.85 21.85 2.56
N ARG A 119 -6.39 21.63 3.79
CA ARG A 119 -5.93 22.73 4.64
C ARG A 119 -4.65 23.36 4.08
N VAL A 120 -3.70 22.58 3.59
CA VAL A 120 -2.49 23.08 2.92
C VAL A 120 -2.85 23.98 1.74
N ARG A 121 -3.73 23.51 0.84
CA ARG A 121 -4.20 24.32 -0.30
C ARG A 121 -4.84 25.63 0.14
N VAL A 122 -5.64 25.61 1.20
CA VAL A 122 -6.25 26.82 1.75
C VAL A 122 -5.21 27.78 2.34
N GLU A 123 -4.22 27.28 3.09
CA GLU A 123 -3.17 28.14 3.66
C GLU A 123 -2.28 28.76 2.59
N LEU A 124 -1.87 27.99 1.59
CA LEU A 124 -1.08 28.50 0.46
C LEU A 124 -1.85 29.56 -0.34
N ALA A 125 -3.15 29.37 -0.55
CA ALA A 125 -3.99 30.35 -1.22
C ALA A 125 -4.09 31.69 -0.46
N LYS A 126 -3.97 31.70 0.88
CA LYS A 126 -3.97 32.95 1.67
C LYS A 126 -2.73 33.81 1.44
N VAL A 127 -1.65 33.22 0.96
CA VAL A 127 -0.38 33.89 0.66
C VAL A 127 -0.11 33.95 -0.84
N ASP A 128 -1.14 33.74 -1.66
CA ASP A 128 -1.08 33.76 -3.13
C ASP A 128 -0.10 32.72 -3.74
N VAL A 129 0.08 31.59 -3.07
CA VAL A 129 0.87 30.44 -3.55
C VAL A 129 -0.06 29.29 -3.93
N GLN A 130 0.32 28.52 -4.97
CA GLN A 130 -0.38 27.30 -5.38
C GLN A 130 0.49 26.07 -5.09
N ALA A 131 -0.16 24.98 -4.71
CA ALA A 131 0.40 23.63 -4.65
C ALA A 131 -0.38 22.72 -5.62
#